data_AF-A0A6M3KA29-F1
#
_entry.id   AF-A0A6M3KA29-F1
#
_cell.length_a   1.000
_cell.length_b   1.000
_cell.length_c   1.000
_cell.angle_alpha   90.00
_cell.angle_beta   90.00
_cell.angle_gamma   90.00
#
_symmetry.space_group_name_H-M   'P 1'
#
loop_
_entity.id
_entity.type
_entity.pdbx_description
1 polymer ?
#
loop_
_entity_poly.entity_id
_entity_poly.type
_entity_poly.pdbx_seq_one_letter_code
_entity_poly.pdbx_strand_id
1 'polypeptide(L)'
;MRHPPINKYTRPGAKITAHKGVCCHWTATPRATAENIYAAFERNRVNGVYASAQYIVGMDGKVIEYVPPDEIAYHAGTDKAYTPMAETLWMDQPHKALRHPYFYLVGIEICHKDIIGKFTDAAIYATQQLCVDLWHRYDYGDPVTHIYRHSDMTFKGYRNVPGELTCPRWWCENYADWLGFRLSVKQELI
;
A
#
# COMPACT_ATOMS: atom_id res chain seq x y z
N MET A 1 -17.17 1.88 -6.99
CA MET A 1 -16.61 2.20 -8.33
C MET A 1 -16.32 0.90 -9.05
N ARG A 2 -15.99 0.92 -10.34
CA ARG A 2 -15.63 -0.31 -11.08
C ARG A 2 -14.12 -0.47 -11.17
N HIS A 3 -13.64 -1.71 -11.27
CA HIS A 3 -12.25 -1.97 -11.62
C HIS A 3 -11.94 -1.42 -13.02
N PRO A 4 -10.71 -0.90 -13.26
CA PRO A 4 -10.31 -0.50 -14.59
C PRO A 4 -10.22 -1.75 -15.49
N PRO A 5 -10.36 -1.61 -16.83
CA PRO A 5 -10.05 -2.72 -17.73
C PRO A 5 -8.59 -3.15 -17.57
N ILE A 6 -8.29 -4.41 -17.91
CA ILE A 6 -6.91 -4.92 -17.93
C ILE A 6 -6.07 -4.02 -18.84
N ASN A 7 -4.94 -3.57 -18.30
CA ASN A 7 -4.00 -2.69 -18.98
C ASN A 7 -2.60 -2.80 -18.37
N LYS A 8 -1.56 -2.56 -19.16
CA LYS A 8 -0.18 -2.74 -18.71
C LYS A 8 0.28 -1.76 -17.62
N TYR A 9 -0.43 -0.67 -17.37
CA TYR A 9 0.07 0.44 -16.54
C TYR A 9 -0.48 0.47 -15.13
N THR A 10 -1.70 0.01 -14.91
CA THR A 10 -2.39 0.15 -13.61
C THR A 10 -3.15 -1.10 -13.17
N ARG A 11 -3.41 -2.04 -14.09
CA ARG A 11 -4.03 -3.32 -13.78
C ARG A 11 -3.62 -4.38 -14.81
N PRO A 12 -2.46 -5.02 -14.65
CA PRO A 12 -1.96 -6.00 -15.60
C PRO A 12 -2.84 -7.26 -15.72
N GLY A 13 -3.77 -7.49 -14.78
CA GLY A 13 -4.64 -8.67 -14.76
C GLY A 13 -3.94 -9.96 -14.32
N ALA A 14 -2.64 -9.90 -14.03
CA ALA A 14 -1.88 -10.98 -13.45
C ALA A 14 -2.18 -11.11 -11.95
N LYS A 15 -2.23 -12.34 -11.45
CA LYS A 15 -2.44 -12.64 -10.04
C LYS A 15 -1.18 -12.35 -9.23
N ILE A 16 -1.36 -12.00 -7.95
CA ILE A 16 -0.22 -11.96 -7.03
C ILE A 16 0.33 -13.38 -6.84
N THR A 17 1.63 -13.49 -6.57
CA THR A 17 2.32 -14.78 -6.39
C THR A 17 1.89 -15.46 -5.10
N ALA A 18 1.73 -14.69 -4.03
CA ALA A 18 1.22 -15.15 -2.74
C ALA A 18 0.68 -13.98 -1.93
N HIS A 19 -0.25 -14.25 -1.03
CA HIS A 19 -0.74 -13.29 -0.04
C HIS A 19 0.23 -13.28 1.15
N LYS A 20 1.13 -12.29 1.25
CA LYS A 20 2.12 -12.18 2.36
C LYS A 20 1.98 -10.92 3.21
N GLY A 21 0.94 -10.11 2.99
CA GLY A 21 0.61 -8.99 3.88
C GLY A 21 0.06 -7.78 3.14
N VAL A 22 0.11 -6.64 3.83
CA VAL A 22 -0.38 -5.34 3.37
C VAL A 22 0.76 -4.33 3.34
N CYS A 23 0.82 -3.50 2.31
CA CYS A 23 1.71 -2.34 2.23
C CYS A 23 0.88 -1.06 2.24
N CYS A 24 1.00 -0.28 3.30
CA CYS A 24 0.32 1.00 3.42
C CYS A 24 1.12 2.15 2.81
N HIS A 25 0.39 3.08 2.21
CA HIS A 25 0.90 4.28 1.57
C HIS A 25 0.13 5.51 2.05
N TRP A 26 0.71 6.67 1.77
CA TRP A 26 -0.02 7.92 1.78
C TRP A 26 -0.03 8.45 0.35
N THR A 27 -1.10 9.12 -0.04
CA THR A 27 -1.29 9.52 -1.44
C THR A 27 -0.36 10.64 -1.91
N ALA A 28 0.45 11.21 -1.00
CA ALA A 28 1.28 12.40 -1.22
C ALA A 28 0.53 13.59 -1.87
N THR A 29 -0.80 13.59 -1.80
CA THR A 29 -1.67 14.60 -2.41
C THR A 29 -2.61 15.14 -1.33
N PRO A 30 -2.21 16.22 -0.63
CA PRO A 30 -3.02 16.84 0.40
C PRO A 30 -4.46 17.11 -0.04
N ARG A 31 -5.43 16.81 0.82
CA ARG A 31 -6.87 17.05 0.63
C ARG A 31 -7.54 16.29 -0.51
N ALA A 32 -6.82 15.39 -1.19
CA ALA A 32 -7.43 14.53 -2.20
C ALA A 32 -8.49 13.61 -1.58
N THR A 33 -9.63 13.47 -2.25
CA THR A 33 -10.61 12.44 -1.92
C THR A 33 -10.22 11.10 -2.53
N ALA A 34 -10.84 10.00 -2.08
CA ALA A 34 -10.59 8.68 -2.66
C ALA A 34 -10.93 8.64 -4.17
N GLU A 35 -11.94 9.40 -4.61
CA GLU A 35 -12.29 9.61 -6.02
C GLU A 35 -11.17 10.32 -6.80
N ASN A 36 -10.50 11.30 -6.18
CA ASN A 36 -9.40 12.02 -6.84
C ASN A 36 -8.23 11.07 -7.12
N ILE A 37 -7.93 10.17 -6.18
CA ILE A 37 -6.89 9.15 -6.33
C ILE A 37 -7.28 8.10 -7.36
N TYR A 38 -8.55 7.64 -7.33
CA TYR A 38 -9.09 6.76 -8.38
C TYR A 38 -8.91 7.39 -9.77
N ALA A 39 -9.30 8.66 -9.93
CA ALA A 39 -9.16 9.37 -11.18
C ALA A 39 -7.68 9.58 -11.57
N ALA A 40 -6.76 9.70 -10.61
CA ALA A 40 -5.33 9.76 -10.87
C ALA A 40 -4.79 8.43 -11.43
N PHE A 41 -5.21 7.30 -10.87
CA PHE A 41 -4.86 5.99 -11.44
C PHE A 41 -5.44 5.80 -12.85
N GLU A 42 -6.67 6.24 -13.10
CA GLU A 42 -7.21 6.23 -14.47
C GLU A 42 -6.41 7.12 -15.43
N ARG A 43 -5.87 8.25 -14.97
CA ARG A 43 -4.95 9.07 -15.78
C ARG A 43 -3.61 8.37 -16.00
N ASN A 44 -3.07 7.66 -15.01
CA ASN A 44 -1.84 6.86 -15.17
C ASN A 44 -1.99 5.80 -16.27
N ARG A 45 -3.17 5.16 -16.34
CA ARG A 45 -3.52 4.22 -17.41
C ARG A 45 -3.41 4.84 -18.80
N VAL A 46 -3.83 6.10 -18.95
CA VAL A 46 -3.81 6.82 -20.23
C VAL A 46 -2.41 7.36 -20.53
N ASN A 47 -1.72 7.91 -19.54
CA ASN A 47 -0.43 8.56 -19.67
C ASN A 47 0.76 7.58 -19.70
N GLY A 48 0.50 6.30 -19.49
CA GLY A 48 1.51 5.26 -19.52
C GLY A 48 2.40 5.19 -18.27
N VAL A 49 1.85 5.55 -17.12
CA VAL A 49 2.55 5.54 -15.82
C VAL A 49 2.23 4.25 -15.07
N TYR A 50 3.27 3.52 -14.65
CA TYR A 50 3.14 2.31 -13.83
C TYR A 50 2.92 2.66 -12.36
N ALA A 51 1.67 2.96 -11.98
CA ALA A 51 1.32 3.27 -10.59
C ALA A 51 -0.17 3.05 -10.30
N SER A 52 -0.46 2.25 -9.28
CA SER A 52 -1.80 1.87 -8.82
C SER A 52 -1.72 1.18 -7.46
N ALA A 53 -2.84 1.02 -6.77
CA ALA A 53 -2.97 0.18 -5.58
C ALA A 53 -4.26 -0.64 -5.66
N GLN A 54 -4.38 -1.68 -4.83
CA GLN A 54 -5.62 -2.45 -4.73
C GLN A 54 -6.71 -1.64 -4.05
N TYR A 55 -6.39 -0.96 -2.95
CA TYR A 55 -7.35 -0.15 -2.20
C TYR A 55 -6.95 1.31 -2.08
N ILE A 56 -7.97 2.16 -2.02
CA ILE A 56 -7.87 3.58 -1.70
C ILE A 56 -8.80 3.85 -0.51
N VAL A 57 -8.28 4.51 0.53
CA VAL A 57 -9.05 4.93 1.71
C VAL A 57 -9.10 6.46 1.77
N GLY A 58 -10.30 7.01 1.77
CA GLY A 58 -10.57 8.45 1.88
C GLY A 58 -10.41 8.97 3.31
N MET A 59 -10.21 10.29 3.45
CA MET A 59 -10.16 10.97 4.76
C MET A 59 -11.48 10.88 5.56
N ASP A 60 -12.57 10.54 4.88
CA ASP A 60 -13.89 10.31 5.44
C ASP A 60 -14.14 8.83 5.78
N GLY A 61 -13.13 7.96 5.61
CA GLY A 61 -13.25 6.52 5.81
C GLY A 61 -13.82 5.76 4.61
N LYS A 62 -14.11 6.42 3.49
CA LYS A 62 -14.57 5.73 2.28
C LYS A 62 -13.49 4.79 1.75
N VAL A 63 -13.86 3.53 1.49
CA VAL A 63 -12.96 2.55 0.86
C VAL A 63 -13.38 2.32 -0.59
N ILE A 64 -12.41 2.39 -1.51
CA ILE A 64 -12.58 2.01 -2.92
C ILE A 64 -11.60 0.87 -3.24
N GLU A 65 -12.14 -0.25 -3.69
CA GLU A 65 -11.37 -1.29 -4.39
C GLU A 65 -11.13 -0.84 -5.84
N TYR A 66 -9.88 -0.56 -6.19
CA TYR A 66 -9.46 -0.15 -7.53
C TYR A 66 -9.02 -1.36 -8.36
N VAL A 67 -8.13 -2.19 -7.81
CA VAL A 67 -7.68 -3.47 -8.40
C VAL A 67 -8.08 -4.59 -7.44
N PRO A 68 -8.59 -5.74 -7.93
CA PRO A 68 -8.88 -6.88 -7.08
C PRO A 68 -7.68 -7.26 -6.19
N PRO A 69 -7.90 -7.63 -4.92
CA PRO A 69 -6.82 -7.93 -3.96
C PRO A 69 -5.98 -9.15 -4.33
N ASP A 70 -6.48 -10.03 -5.20
CA ASP A 70 -5.77 -11.18 -5.74
C ASP A 70 -5.01 -10.88 -7.04
N GLU A 71 -5.09 -9.65 -7.54
CA GLU A 71 -4.35 -9.15 -8.71
C GLU A 71 -3.23 -8.18 -8.32
N ILE A 72 -2.21 -8.11 -9.17
CA ILE A 72 -1.08 -7.18 -9.01
C ILE A 72 -1.54 -5.74 -9.21
N ALA A 73 -1.13 -4.85 -8.31
CA ALA A 73 -1.15 -3.40 -8.50
C ALA A 73 0.24 -2.80 -8.25
N TYR A 74 0.70 -1.88 -9.11
CA TYR A 74 2.04 -1.29 -9.03
C TYR A 74 2.16 -0.21 -7.92
N HIS A 75 2.31 -0.61 -6.65
CA HIS A 75 2.33 0.33 -5.51
C HIS A 75 3.68 0.48 -4.79
N ALA A 76 4.54 -0.56 -4.80
CA ALA A 76 5.77 -0.59 -3.98
C ALA A 76 7.03 -0.96 -4.77
N GLY A 77 7.27 -0.27 -5.89
CA GLY A 77 8.41 -0.51 -6.76
C GLY A 77 9.52 0.51 -6.69
N THR A 78 10.72 0.04 -7.06
CA THR A 78 11.92 0.85 -7.10
C THR A 78 12.87 0.34 -8.19
N ASP A 79 13.58 1.27 -8.82
CA ASP A 79 14.74 1.01 -9.68
C ASP A 79 16.05 0.87 -8.89
N LYS A 80 16.00 1.13 -7.58
CA LYS A 80 17.09 0.96 -6.62
C LYS A 80 17.05 -0.43 -5.98
N ALA A 81 17.76 -0.59 -4.86
CA ALA A 81 17.73 -1.81 -4.06
C ALA A 81 16.52 -1.86 -3.12
N TYR A 82 16.00 -3.08 -2.90
CA TYR A 82 15.06 -3.39 -1.84
C TYR A 82 15.74 -3.49 -0.47
N THR A 83 14.99 -3.30 0.60
CA THR A 83 15.48 -3.52 1.96
C THR A 83 15.66 -5.03 2.24
N PRO A 84 16.48 -5.41 3.24
CA PRO A 84 16.53 -6.79 3.71
C PRO A 84 15.16 -7.32 4.17
N MET A 85 14.29 -6.44 4.69
CA MET A 85 12.92 -6.81 5.07
C MET A 85 12.09 -7.23 3.87
N ALA A 86 12.17 -6.47 2.77
CA ALA A 86 11.45 -6.82 1.55
C ALA A 86 11.97 -8.13 0.96
N GLU A 87 13.29 -8.39 1.04
CA GLU A 87 13.88 -9.64 0.54
C GLU A 87 13.33 -10.89 1.22
N THR A 88 12.80 -10.77 2.44
CA THR A 88 12.14 -11.89 3.13
C THR A 88 10.87 -12.37 2.41
N LEU A 89 10.22 -11.50 1.62
CA LEU A 89 9.00 -11.83 0.87
C LEU A 89 9.24 -12.82 -0.27
N TRP A 90 10.48 -13.01 -0.73
CA TRP A 90 10.80 -13.80 -1.92
C TRP A 90 12.09 -14.62 -1.78
N MET A 91 12.44 -15.05 -0.55
CA MET A 91 13.62 -15.89 -0.30
C MET A 91 13.59 -17.21 -1.09
N ASP A 92 12.39 -17.72 -1.35
CA ASP A 92 12.09 -18.93 -2.12
C ASP A 92 11.96 -18.69 -3.63
N GLN A 93 12.07 -17.45 -4.11
CA GLN A 93 11.87 -17.10 -5.51
C GLN A 93 13.21 -17.07 -6.27
N PRO A 94 13.55 -18.08 -7.08
CA PRO A 94 14.81 -18.08 -7.84
C PRO A 94 14.83 -17.02 -8.96
N HIS A 95 13.67 -16.64 -9.49
CA HIS A 95 13.59 -15.71 -10.61
C HIS A 95 13.62 -14.26 -10.15
N LYS A 96 14.76 -13.58 -10.36
CA LYS A 96 14.94 -12.17 -9.98
C LYS A 96 13.87 -11.23 -10.54
N ALA A 97 13.32 -11.51 -11.71
CA ALA A 97 12.25 -10.71 -12.32
C ALA A 97 10.94 -10.74 -11.53
N LEU A 98 10.75 -11.74 -10.65
CA LEU A 98 9.59 -11.90 -9.78
C LEU A 98 9.85 -11.44 -8.34
N ARG A 99 10.98 -10.78 -8.07
CA ARG A 99 11.38 -10.30 -6.73
C ARG A 99 10.97 -8.85 -6.53
N HIS A 100 9.68 -8.64 -6.29
CA HIS A 100 9.11 -7.31 -6.17
C HIS A 100 7.94 -7.32 -5.15
N PRO A 101 7.83 -6.35 -4.22
CA PRO A 101 6.80 -6.37 -3.17
C PRO A 101 5.36 -6.46 -3.68
N TYR A 102 5.02 -5.81 -4.80
CA TYR A 102 3.66 -5.88 -5.37
C TYR A 102 3.25 -7.28 -5.86
N PHE A 103 4.16 -8.25 -5.95
CA PHE A 103 3.81 -9.65 -6.22
C PHE A 103 3.32 -10.37 -4.97
N TYR A 104 3.48 -9.78 -3.79
CA TYR A 104 3.27 -10.45 -2.50
C TYR A 104 2.37 -9.66 -1.53
N LEU A 105 2.18 -8.36 -1.76
CA LEU A 105 1.49 -7.47 -0.85
C LEU A 105 0.26 -6.83 -1.50
N VAL A 106 -0.77 -6.62 -0.68
CA VAL A 106 -1.92 -5.77 -1.02
C VAL A 106 -1.57 -4.32 -0.67
N GLY A 107 -1.59 -3.43 -1.66
CA GLY A 107 -1.34 -2.00 -1.50
C GLY A 107 -2.59 -1.23 -1.08
N ILE A 108 -2.45 -0.37 -0.07
CA ILE A 108 -3.51 0.54 0.40
C ILE A 108 -3.01 1.99 0.36
N GLU A 109 -3.62 2.82 -0.48
CA GLU A 109 -3.39 4.27 -0.52
C GLU A 109 -4.32 5.01 0.43
N ILE A 110 -3.77 5.74 1.40
CA ILE A 110 -4.55 6.41 2.43
C ILE A 110 -4.48 7.93 2.23
N CYS A 111 -5.65 8.57 2.10
CA CYS A 111 -5.78 10.01 1.92
C CYS A 111 -5.52 10.76 3.24
N HIS A 112 -5.01 11.99 3.14
CA HIS A 112 -4.60 12.81 4.29
C HIS A 112 -4.87 14.30 4.06
N LYS A 113 -4.93 15.06 5.16
CA LYS A 113 -5.42 16.45 5.17
C LYS A 113 -4.41 17.45 4.61
N ASP A 114 -3.13 17.26 4.88
CA ASP A 114 -2.10 18.26 4.62
C ASP A 114 -0.73 17.61 4.39
N ILE A 115 0.30 18.41 4.12
CA ILE A 115 1.63 17.91 3.79
C ILE A 115 2.34 17.17 4.95
N ILE A 116 1.85 17.32 6.19
CA ILE A 116 2.33 16.56 7.35
C ILE A 116 1.96 15.07 7.16
N GLY A 117 0.87 14.80 6.45
CA GLY A 117 0.48 13.44 6.06
C GLY A 117 -0.20 12.66 7.18
N LYS A 118 -0.58 13.31 8.29
CA LYS A 118 -1.33 12.67 9.37
C LYS A 118 -2.70 12.24 8.84
N PHE A 119 -3.02 10.96 9.01
CA PHE A 119 -4.31 10.40 8.65
C PHE A 119 -5.39 10.83 9.65
N THR A 120 -6.61 10.96 9.16
CA THR A 120 -7.81 11.19 9.99
C THR A 120 -8.23 9.92 10.71
N ASP A 121 -8.90 10.05 11.86
CA ASP A 121 -9.43 8.90 12.60
C ASP A 121 -10.35 8.01 11.76
N ALA A 122 -11.20 8.62 10.92
CA ALA A 122 -12.07 7.87 10.00
C ALA A 122 -11.28 7.02 8.99
N ALA A 123 -10.23 7.59 8.38
CA ALA A 123 -9.32 6.85 7.50
C ALA A 123 -8.55 5.75 8.24
N ILE A 124 -8.07 6.00 9.45
CA ILE A 124 -7.37 5.00 10.28
C ILE A 124 -8.32 3.84 10.59
N TYR A 125 -9.53 4.13 11.06
CA TYR A 125 -10.54 3.12 11.38
C TYR A 125 -10.93 2.30 10.15
N ALA A 126 -11.20 2.94 9.02
CA ALA A 126 -11.52 2.24 7.77
C ALA A 126 -10.35 1.36 7.28
N THR A 127 -9.11 1.84 7.40
CA THR A 127 -7.91 1.05 7.06
C THR A 127 -7.75 -0.13 8.01
N GLN A 128 -8.03 0.03 9.30
CA GLN A 128 -8.00 -1.07 10.28
C GLN A 128 -9.00 -2.16 9.90
N GLN A 129 -10.26 -1.78 9.66
CA GLN A 129 -11.33 -2.72 9.30
C GLN A 129 -11.05 -3.42 7.96
N LEU A 130 -10.49 -2.68 6.98
CA LEU A 130 -10.03 -3.28 5.72
C LEU A 130 -8.90 -4.30 5.95
N CYS A 131 -7.93 -4.01 6.81
CA CYS A 131 -6.89 -4.98 7.16
C CYS A 131 -7.51 -6.22 7.83
N VAL A 132 -8.43 -6.06 8.79
CA VAL A 132 -9.10 -7.19 9.46
C VAL A 132 -9.82 -8.09 8.46
N ASP A 133 -10.57 -7.51 7.53
CA ASP A 133 -11.22 -8.25 6.44
C ASP A 133 -10.22 -8.99 5.55
N LEU A 134 -9.12 -8.34 5.15
CA LEU A 134 -8.06 -8.98 4.37
C LEU A 134 -7.40 -10.14 5.13
N TRP A 135 -7.24 -10.03 6.45
CA TRP A 135 -6.73 -11.09 7.30
C TRP A 135 -7.67 -12.29 7.37
N HIS A 136 -8.97 -12.07 7.50
CA HIS A 136 -9.95 -13.16 7.44
C HIS A 136 -9.98 -13.88 6.09
N ARG A 137 -9.69 -13.18 5.00
CA ARG A 137 -9.67 -13.75 3.64
C ARG A 137 -8.40 -14.54 3.32
N TYR A 138 -7.25 -14.11 3.82
CA TYR A 138 -5.95 -14.57 3.32
C TYR A 138 -4.97 -15.08 4.38
N ASP A 139 -5.26 -14.90 5.67
CA ASP A 139 -4.42 -15.31 6.81
C ASP A 139 -2.92 -15.03 6.61
N TYR A 140 -2.54 -13.75 6.73
CA TYR A 140 -1.14 -13.34 6.54
C TYR A 140 -0.25 -13.65 7.77
N GLY A 141 -0.76 -14.23 8.85
CA GLY A 141 -0.03 -14.37 10.12
C GLY A 141 -0.15 -13.14 11.02
N ASP A 142 0.89 -12.78 11.78
CA ASP A 142 0.81 -11.67 12.76
C ASP A 142 0.77 -10.28 12.05
N PRO A 143 -0.28 -9.46 12.25
CA PRO A 143 -0.37 -8.10 11.69
C PRO A 143 0.80 -7.20 12.04
N VAL A 144 1.43 -7.38 13.20
CA VAL A 144 2.56 -6.56 13.64
C VAL A 144 3.78 -6.78 12.73
N THR A 145 3.90 -7.94 12.09
CA THR A 145 5.03 -8.28 11.21
C THR A 145 4.68 -8.31 9.73
N HIS A 146 3.40 -8.28 9.34
CA HIS A 146 2.93 -8.39 7.94
C HIS A 146 2.12 -7.18 7.45
N ILE A 147 2.00 -6.11 8.25
CA ILE A 147 1.61 -4.78 7.75
C ILE A 147 2.88 -3.95 7.64
N TYR A 148 3.15 -3.47 6.42
CA TYR A 148 4.38 -2.76 6.06
C TYR A 148 4.10 -1.33 5.61
N ARG A 149 5.11 -0.47 5.74
CA ARG A 149 5.19 0.82 5.04
C ARG A 149 5.90 0.61 3.71
N HIS A 150 5.63 1.45 2.71
CA HIS A 150 6.44 1.44 1.48
C HIS A 150 7.94 1.67 1.80
N SER A 151 8.27 2.55 2.76
CA SER A 151 9.64 2.75 3.24
C SER A 151 10.31 1.48 3.76
N ASP A 152 9.54 0.56 4.36
CA ASP A 152 10.06 -0.73 4.82
C ASP A 152 10.46 -1.62 3.63
N MET A 153 9.95 -1.35 2.43
CA MET A 153 10.25 -2.11 1.21
C MET A 153 11.40 -1.50 0.40
N THR A 154 11.41 -0.18 0.19
CA THR A 154 12.27 0.46 -0.83
C THR A 154 13.28 1.48 -0.30
N PHE A 155 13.42 1.62 1.03
CA PHE A 155 14.18 2.70 1.67
C PHE A 155 13.66 4.12 1.39
N LYS A 156 12.48 4.27 0.76
CA LYS A 156 11.87 5.56 0.43
C LYS A 156 11.69 6.38 1.71
N GLY A 157 12.53 7.39 1.95
CA GLY A 157 12.55 8.18 3.19
C GLY A 157 13.71 7.92 4.18
N TYR A 158 14.53 6.88 3.96
CA TYR A 158 15.72 6.60 4.79
C TYR A 158 17.01 7.19 4.21
N ARG A 159 17.04 7.57 2.93
CA ARG A 159 18.29 7.87 2.22
C ARG A 159 18.68 9.36 2.18
N ASN A 160 17.96 10.26 2.88
CA ASN A 160 18.16 11.72 2.77
C ASN A 160 18.31 12.19 1.30
N VAL A 161 17.58 11.55 0.38
CA VAL A 161 17.63 11.91 -1.04
C VAL A 161 16.73 13.12 -1.23
N PRO A 162 17.27 14.27 -1.66
CA PRO A 162 16.46 15.45 -1.94
C PRO A 162 15.32 15.10 -2.91
N GLY A 163 14.08 15.40 -2.53
CA GLY A 163 12.89 15.14 -3.34
C GLY A 163 12.25 13.75 -3.19
N GLU A 164 12.85 12.82 -2.44
CA GLU A 164 12.23 11.52 -2.18
C GLU A 164 11.28 11.59 -0.96
N LEU A 165 9.97 11.50 -1.23
CA LEU A 165 8.96 11.55 -0.17
C LEU A 165 8.88 10.23 0.58
N THR A 166 9.15 10.25 1.88
CA THR A 166 8.90 9.15 2.82
C THR A 166 7.45 8.64 2.70
N CYS A 167 7.22 7.32 2.75
CA CYS A 167 5.91 6.73 2.48
C CYS A 167 5.56 5.54 3.38
N PRO A 168 4.46 5.60 4.15
CA PRO A 168 3.63 6.78 4.43
C PRO A 168 4.35 7.73 5.40
N ARG A 169 4.43 9.01 5.03
CA ARG A 169 5.23 10.01 5.77
C ARG A 169 4.99 9.99 7.28
N TRP A 170 3.73 10.11 7.70
CA TRP A 170 3.38 10.20 9.12
C TRP A 170 3.87 8.99 9.93
N TRP A 171 3.60 7.77 9.49
CA TRP A 171 4.01 6.54 10.19
C TRP A 171 5.51 6.25 10.10
N CYS A 172 6.23 6.88 9.17
CA CYS A 172 7.69 6.84 9.17
C CYS A 172 8.31 7.80 10.18
N GLU A 173 7.71 8.97 10.36
CA GLU A 173 8.18 10.01 11.31
C GLU A 173 7.62 9.81 12.73
N ASN A 174 6.52 9.05 12.90
CA ASN A 174 5.84 8.82 14.16
C ASN A 174 5.66 7.31 14.42
N TYR A 175 6.72 6.66 14.88
CA TYR A 175 6.74 5.20 15.07
C TYR A 175 5.71 4.69 16.09
N ALA A 176 5.40 5.47 17.12
CA ALA A 176 4.39 5.08 18.12
C ALA A 176 3.01 4.92 17.48
N ASP A 177 2.58 5.88 16.65
CA ASP A 177 1.31 5.81 15.92
C ASP A 177 1.30 4.63 14.94
N TRP A 178 2.43 4.36 14.29
CA TRP A 178 2.58 3.21 13.39
C TRP A 178 2.44 1.86 14.11
N LEU A 179 3.12 1.71 15.25
CA LEU A 179 3.01 0.51 16.08
C LEU A 179 1.58 0.38 16.64
N GLY A 180 0.98 1.48 17.09
CA GLY A 180 -0.40 1.53 17.58
C GLY A 180 -1.41 1.02 16.55
N PHE A 181 -1.29 1.45 15.30
CA PHE A 181 -2.15 0.96 14.21
C PHE A 181 -2.04 -0.56 14.00
N ARG A 182 -0.81 -1.11 13.94
CA ARG A 182 -0.63 -2.56 13.75
C ARG A 182 -1.17 -3.38 14.93
N LEU A 183 -0.97 -2.88 16.15
CA LEU A 183 -1.52 -3.50 17.35
C LEU A 183 -3.04 -3.42 17.39
N SER A 184 -3.65 -2.34 16.90
CA SER A 184 -5.11 -2.24 16.86
C SER A 184 -5.73 -3.23 15.86
N VAL A 185 -5.09 -3.48 14.71
CA VAL A 185 -5.52 -4.54 13.79
C VAL A 185 -5.41 -5.92 14.46
N LYS A 186 -4.28 -6.20 15.12
CA LYS A 186 -4.08 -7.45 15.86
C LYS A 186 -5.12 -7.66 16.95
N GLN A 187 -5.44 -6.61 17.71
CA GLN A 187 -6.41 -6.68 18.79
C GLN A 187 -7.84 -6.96 18.30
N GLU A 188 -8.20 -6.44 17.12
CA GLU A 188 -9.52 -6.65 16.52
C GLU A 188 -9.70 -8.07 15.94
N LEU A 189 -8.61 -8.78 15.63
CA LEU A 189 -8.62 -10.15 15.12
C LEU A 189 -8.76 -11.22 16.22
N ILE A 190 -8.69 -10.84 17.50
CA ILE A 190 -8.82 -11.72 18.68
C ILE A 190 -10.29 -11.81 19.09
#